data_AF-A0A519M0Q8-F1
#
_entry.id   AF-A0A519M0Q8-F1
#
_cell.length_a   1.000
_cell.length_b   1.000
_cell.length_c   1.000
_cell.angle_alpha   90.00
_cell.angle_beta   90.00
_cell.angle_gamma   90.00
#
_symmetry.space_group_name_H-M   'P 1'
#
loop_
_entity.id
_entity.type
_entity.pdbx_description
1 polymer ?
#
loop_
_entity_poly.entity_id
_entity_poly.type
_entity_poly.pdbx_seq_one_letter_code
_entity_poly.pdbx_strand_id
1 'polypeptide(L)'
;TGWMEKVLHKIEHGHGSMDDVDLLWDIQRKIEGNTICPLGDAAAWPVASAIRHFRDEFEWHIKEPVKSQQQNYGLANYATPIEKAPVTEEK
;
A
#
# COMPACT_ATOMS: atom_id res chain seq x y z
N THR A 1 5.66 0.25 -13.56
CA THR A 1 6.21 1.54 -14.03
C THR A 1 7.35 1.93 -13.10
N GLY A 2 8.47 2.42 -13.64
CA GLY A 2 9.67 2.68 -12.83
C GLY A 2 9.55 3.79 -11.79
N TRP A 3 8.44 4.54 -11.75
CA TRP A 3 8.18 5.54 -10.71
C TRP A 3 7.49 4.95 -9.48
N MET A 4 6.44 4.12 -9.65
CA MET A 4 5.82 3.41 -8.53
C MET A 4 6.84 2.51 -7.81
N GLU A 5 7.66 1.80 -8.58
CA GLU A 5 8.76 0.97 -8.07
C GLU A 5 9.71 1.78 -7.17
N LYS A 6 10.14 2.98 -7.61
CA LYS A 6 11.05 3.83 -6.81
C LYS A 6 10.43 4.26 -5.49
N VAL A 7 9.13 4.59 -5.48
CA VAL A 7 8.43 4.99 -4.26
C VAL A 7 8.30 3.80 -3.31
N LEU A 8 7.92 2.62 -3.81
CA LEU A 8 7.90 1.40 -3.01
C LEU A 8 9.29 1.06 -2.45
N HIS A 9 10.33 1.11 -3.28
CA HIS A 9 11.71 0.83 -2.87
C HIS A 9 12.18 1.81 -1.78
N LYS A 10 11.79 3.09 -1.87
CA LYS A 10 12.08 4.09 -0.85
C LYS A 10 11.43 3.74 0.50
N ILE A 11 10.18 3.29 0.49
CA ILE A 11 9.47 2.85 1.69
C ILE A 11 10.08 1.57 2.26
N GLU A 12 10.40 0.60 1.39
CA GLU A 12 11.03 -0.66 1.76
C GLU A 12 12.37 -0.44 2.46
N HIS A 13 13.17 0.54 2.02
CA HIS A 13 14.47 0.86 2.62
C HIS A 13 14.38 1.79 3.85
N GLY A 14 13.18 2.05 4.38
CA GLY A 14 12.99 2.89 5.57
C GLY A 14 13.23 4.37 5.33
N HIS A 15 13.19 4.82 4.08
CA HIS A 15 13.28 6.23 3.69
C HIS A 15 11.92 6.83 3.29
N GLY A 16 10.83 6.08 3.47
CA GLY A 16 9.48 6.50 3.13
C GLY A 16 8.94 7.62 4.03
N SER A 17 8.07 8.46 3.47
CA SER A 17 7.23 9.43 4.15
C SER A 17 5.77 9.00 4.11
N MET A 18 4.94 9.52 5.02
CA MET A 18 3.48 9.38 4.93
C MET A 18 2.95 9.90 3.58
N ASP A 19 3.57 10.96 3.05
CA ASP A 19 3.22 11.52 1.74
C ASP A 19 3.47 10.52 0.60
N ASP A 20 4.42 9.60 0.74
CA ASP A 20 4.71 8.60 -0.30
C ASP A 20 3.55 7.59 -0.42
N VAL A 21 2.85 7.29 0.68
CA VAL A 21 1.68 6.40 0.68
C VAL A 21 0.50 7.07 -0.02
N ASP A 22 0.26 8.34 0.29
CA ASP A 22 -0.80 9.12 -0.35
C ASP A 22 -0.49 9.37 -1.84
N LEU A 23 0.80 9.54 -2.17
CA LEU A 23 1.27 9.64 -3.54
C LEU A 23 0.97 8.37 -4.32
N LEU A 24 1.32 7.18 -3.79
CA LEU A 24 1.01 5.89 -4.42
C LEU A 24 -0.50 5.72 -4.67
N TRP A 25 -1.33 6.19 -3.73
CA TRP A 25 -2.78 6.20 -3.87
C TRP A 25 -3.28 7.14 -4.97
N ASP A 26 -2.64 8.28 -5.19
CA ASP A 26 -3.01 9.20 -6.27
C ASP A 26 -2.60 8.66 -7.65
N ILE A 27 -1.41 8.06 -7.78
CA ILE A 27 -0.96 7.49 -9.07
C ILE A 27 -1.85 6.33 -9.51
N GLN A 28 -2.30 5.44 -8.62
CA GLN A 28 -3.19 4.35 -9.05
C GLN A 28 -4.47 4.94 -9.70
N ARG A 29 -5.04 6.01 -9.12
CA ARG A 29 -6.29 6.63 -9.64
C ARG A 29 -6.07 7.30 -10.98
N LYS A 30 -4.85 7.80 -11.20
CA LYS A 30 -4.44 8.40 -12.47
C LYS A 30 -4.18 7.35 -13.54
N ILE A 31 -3.81 6.12 -13.18
CA ILE A 31 -3.60 5.03 -14.15
C ILE A 31 -4.93 4.38 -14.50
N GLU A 32 -5.76 4.12 -13.49
CA GLU A 32 -7.08 3.50 -13.64
C GLU A 32 -7.95 4.28 -14.61
N GLY A 33 -8.27 3.67 -15.75
CA GLY A 33 -9.18 4.23 -16.76
C GLY A 33 -8.59 5.33 -17.65
N ASN A 34 -7.33 5.73 -17.46
CA ASN A 34 -6.63 6.68 -18.33
C ASN A 34 -5.60 6.01 -19.26
N THR A 35 -5.49 4.69 -19.22
CA THR A 35 -4.57 3.94 -20.09
C THR A 35 -5.33 3.14 -21.15
N ILE A 36 -4.79 3.12 -22.38
CA ILE A 36 -5.39 2.37 -23.50
C ILE A 36 -5.14 0.86 -23.35
N CYS A 37 -4.01 0.50 -22.74
CA CYS A 37 -3.60 -0.90 -22.54
C CYS A 37 -4.02 -1.37 -21.15
N PRO A 38 -4.72 -2.50 -21.01
CA PRO A 38 -5.18 -3.03 -19.73
C PRO A 38 -4.04 -3.45 -18.79
N LEU A 39 -2.80 -3.53 -19.29
CA LEU A 39 -1.62 -3.76 -18.46
C LEU A 39 -1.39 -2.62 -17.45
N GLY A 40 -1.80 -1.39 -17.77
CA GLY A 40 -1.70 -0.25 -16.86
C GLY A 40 -2.58 -0.46 -15.63
N ASP A 41 -3.86 -0.74 -15.86
CA ASP A 41 -4.83 -1.00 -14.79
C ASP A 41 -4.45 -2.24 -13.97
N ALA A 42 -3.99 -3.31 -14.65
CA ALA A 42 -3.51 -4.52 -13.99
C ALA A 42 -2.29 -4.29 -13.09
N ALA A 43 -1.48 -3.26 -13.36
CA ALA A 43 -0.37 -2.87 -12.49
C ALA A 43 -0.79 -1.93 -11.34
N ALA A 44 -1.88 -1.18 -11.51
CA ALA A 44 -2.38 -0.25 -10.50
C ALA A 44 -3.20 -0.95 -9.40
N TRP A 45 -4.04 -1.92 -9.76
CA TRP A 45 -4.90 -2.62 -8.80
C TRP A 45 -4.16 -3.35 -7.67
N PRO A 46 -3.03 -4.04 -7.90
CA PRO A 46 -2.28 -4.67 -6.81
C PRO A 46 -1.76 -3.65 -5.79
N VAL A 47 -1.29 -2.49 -6.27
CA VAL A 47 -0.81 -1.41 -5.40
C VAL A 47 -1.97 -0.81 -4.61
N ALA A 48 -3.10 -0.57 -5.25
CA ALA A 48 -4.30 -0.08 -4.58
C ALA A 48 -4.81 -1.07 -3.51
N SER A 49 -4.83 -2.36 -3.81
CA SER A 49 -5.21 -3.43 -2.89
C SER A 49 -4.23 -3.51 -1.70
N ALA A 50 -2.93 -3.44 -1.97
CA ALA A 50 -1.89 -3.47 -0.95
C ALA A 50 -2.06 -2.30 0.03
N ILE A 51 -2.23 -1.07 -0.47
CA ILE A 51 -2.45 0.10 0.37
C ILE A 51 -3.76 0.00 1.15
N ARG A 52 -4.82 -0.55 0.56
CA ARG A 52 -6.12 -0.68 1.24
C ARG A 52 -6.08 -1.67 2.40
N HIS A 53 -5.41 -2.81 2.23
CA HIS A 53 -5.43 -3.90 3.21
C HIS A 53 -4.26 -3.85 4.19
N PHE A 54 -3.14 -3.27 3.79
CA PHE A 54 -1.89 -3.27 4.57
C PHE A 54 -1.41 -1.85 4.90
N ARG A 55 -2.31 -0.86 4.94
CA ARG A 55 -1.95 0.56 5.19
C ARG A 55 -1.13 0.74 6.47
N ASP A 56 -1.51 0.01 7.49
CA ASP A 56 -0.87 -0.05 8.80
C ASP A 56 0.58 -0.59 8.73
N GLU A 57 0.86 -1.55 7.85
CA GLU A 57 2.23 -2.00 7.57
C GLU A 57 3.06 -0.89 6.91
N PHE A 58 2.51 -0.19 5.92
CA PHE A 58 3.19 0.97 5.30
C PHE A 58 3.48 2.07 6.33
N GLU A 59 2.51 2.40 7.19
CA GLU A 59 2.72 3.39 8.25
C GLU A 59 3.77 2.96 9.27
N TRP A 60 3.83 1.66 9.59
CA TRP A 60 4.84 1.12 10.48
C TRP A 60 6.23 1.15 9.87
N HIS A 61 6.37 0.83 8.57
CA HIS A 61 7.62 0.98 7.82
C HIS A 61 8.16 2.41 7.84
N ILE A 62 7.27 3.41 7.88
CA ILE A 62 7.64 4.82 7.97
C ILE A 62 8.00 5.24 9.40
N LYS A 63 7.20 4.83 10.39
CA LYS A 63 7.40 5.20 11.80
C LYS A 63 8.61 4.52 12.43
N GLU A 64 8.90 3.28 12.03
CA GLU A 64 9.91 2.42 12.64
C GLU A 64 10.85 1.80 11.59
N PRO A 65 11.65 2.61 10.87
CA PRO A 65 12.43 2.16 9.71
C PRO A 65 13.48 1.10 10.06
N VAL A 66 14.03 1.11 11.29
CA VAL A 66 15.02 0.12 11.72
C VAL A 66 14.37 -1.23 12.01
N LYS A 67 13.17 -1.23 12.62
CA LYS A 67 12.44 -2.47 12.94
C LYS A 67 11.88 -3.11 11.68
N SER A 68 11.48 -2.30 10.71
CA SER A 68 10.94 -2.77 9.44
C SER A 68 11.94 -3.51 8.55
N GLN A 69 13.25 -3.28 8.73
CA GLN A 69 14.29 -4.07 8.04
C GLN A 69 14.56 -5.42 8.71
N GLN A 70 14.16 -5.58 9.97
CA GLN A 70 14.57 -6.73 10.79
C GLN A 70 13.43 -7.70 11.07
N GLN A 71 12.18 -7.24 10.98
CA GLN A 71 11.00 -8.00 11.38
C GLN A 71 9.84 -7.76 10.41
N ASN A 72 8.99 -8.78 10.23
CA ASN A 72 7.80 -8.68 9.40
C ASN A 72 6.63 -8.19 10.25
N TYR A 73 6.00 -7.08 9.83
CA TYR A 73 4.81 -6.56 10.51
C TYR A 73 3.67 -7.58 10.54
N GLY A 74 3.47 -8.29 9.43
CA GLY A 74 2.30 -9.14 9.24
C GLY A 74 2.21 -10.40 10.10
N LEU A 75 3.34 -10.99 10.52
CA LEU A 75 3.32 -12.12 11.46
C LEU A 75 2.91 -11.70 12.88
N ALA A 76 3.12 -10.43 13.23
CA ALA A 76 2.79 -9.91 14.56
C ALA A 76 1.34 -9.40 14.66
N ASN A 77 0.80 -8.77 13.60
CA ASN A 77 -0.47 -8.04 13.67
C ASN A 77 -1.62 -8.60 12.80
N TYR A 78 -1.35 -9.32 11.69
CA TYR A 78 -2.41 -9.87 10.81
C TYR A 78 -2.77 -11.34 11.12
N ALA A 79 -2.05 -11.99 12.04
CA ALA A 79 -2.38 -13.34 12.52
C ALA A 79 -3.60 -13.35 13.47
N THR A 80 -4.04 -12.18 13.94
CA THR A 80 -5.25 -12.02 14.73
C THR A 80 -6.47 -11.99 13.79
N PRO A 81 -7.58 -12.70 14.10
CA PRO A 81 -8.75 -12.70 13.22
C PRO A 81 -9.24 -11.27 12.97
N ILE A 82 -9.34 -10.91 11.70
CA ILE A 82 -9.91 -9.62 11.26
C ILE A 82 -11.35 -9.59 11.78
N GLU A 83 -11.65 -8.79 12.79
CA GLU A 83 -13.03 -8.51 13.17
C GLU A 83 -13.67 -7.84 11.95
N LYS A 84 -14.60 -8.54 11.30
CA LYS A 84 -15.27 -8.07 10.08
C LYS A 84 -15.74 -6.64 10.32
N ALA A 85 -15.24 -5.69 9.53
CA ALA A 85 -15.79 -4.34 9.51
C ALA A 85 -17.32 -4.45 9.36
N PRO A 86 -18.12 -3.70 10.13
CA PRO A 86 -19.56 -3.73 9.99
C PRO A 86 -19.87 -3.39 8.53
N VAL A 87 -20.53 -4.33 7.86
CA VAL A 87 -21.13 -4.10 6.54
C VAL A 87 -22.10 -2.94 6.75
N THR A 88 -21.78 -1.76 6.22
CA THR A 88 -22.78 -0.70 6.07
C THR A 88 -23.74 -1.15 4.98
N GLU A 89 -24.71 -1.96 5.41
CA GLU A 89 -25.97 -2.17 4.73
C GLU A 89 -26.75 -0.87 4.91
N GLU A 90 -26.78 -0.02 3.87
CA GLU A 90 -27.68 1.13 3.86
C GLU A 90 -28.37 1.27 2.50
N LYS A 91 -29.56 0.66 2.46
CA LYS A 91 -30.79 0.91 1.68
C LYS A 91 -30.73 1.23 0.18
#